data_AF-A0AA47GB04-F1
#
_entry.id   AF-A0AA47GB04-F1
#
_cell.length_a   1.000
_cell.length_b   1.000
_cell.length_c   1.000
_cell.angle_alpha   90.00
_cell.angle_beta   90.00
_cell.angle_gamma   90.00
#
_symmetry.space_group_name_H-M   'P 1'
#
loop_
_entity.id
_entity.type
_entity.pdbx_description
1 polymer ?
#
loop_
_entity_poly.entity_id
_entity_poly.type
_entity_poly.pdbx_seq_one_letter_code
_entity_poly.pdbx_strand_id
1 'polypeptide(L)'
;MKITDTKLQELKNAIAKSEELFQVKKDKLQNGLDKAVKDIEKATDELDKAKLGDDPTAYSEARKALQLAKDSKDFFAQKLDSLEDESLMTDDEFKRVRDEALAEATANKEKAEVEVAKMLSKIDEIANAQASYTRELNDNLKLLGLPANKDGFKLTYFNTYIQASPLYKDIAK
;
A
#
# COMPACT_ATOMS: atom_id res chain seq x y z
N MET A 1 -10.16 -2.83 8.52
CA MET A 1 -10.44 -2.50 7.11
C MET A 1 -9.58 -3.38 6.23
N LYS A 2 -10.12 -3.94 5.14
CA LYS A 2 -9.39 -4.86 4.26
C LYS A 2 -9.32 -4.25 2.85
N ILE A 3 -8.11 -4.21 2.29
CA ILE A 3 -7.86 -3.86 0.90
C ILE A 3 -8.17 -5.09 0.04
N THR A 4 -8.69 -4.91 -1.17
CA THR A 4 -8.91 -6.03 -2.10
C THR A 4 -7.58 -6.64 -2.56
N ASP A 5 -7.58 -7.92 -2.89
CA ASP A 5 -6.37 -8.60 -3.37
C ASP A 5 -5.85 -7.96 -4.67
N THR A 6 -6.75 -7.51 -5.55
CA THR A 6 -6.41 -6.76 -6.76
C THR A 6 -5.68 -5.45 -6.43
N LYS A 7 -6.25 -4.60 -5.58
CA LYS A 7 -5.61 -3.32 -5.21
C LYS A 7 -4.29 -3.55 -4.47
N LEU A 8 -4.22 -4.57 -3.62
CA LEU A 8 -2.97 -4.96 -2.96
C LEU A 8 -1.89 -5.33 -3.99
N GLN A 9 -2.24 -6.07 -5.04
CA GLN A 9 -1.31 -6.42 -6.11
C GLN A 9 -0.87 -5.21 -6.93
N GLU A 10 -1.77 -4.28 -7.24
CA GLU A 10 -1.44 -3.02 -7.91
C GLU A 10 -0.42 -2.19 -7.13
N LEU A 11 -0.64 -2.02 -5.82
CA LEU A 11 0.27 -1.26 -4.95
C LEU A 11 1.63 -1.94 -4.82
N LYS A 12 1.67 -3.28 -4.72
CA LYS A 12 2.92 -4.05 -4.74
C LYS A 12 3.69 -3.85 -6.05
N ASN A 13 3.00 -3.88 -7.18
CA ASN A 13 3.63 -3.65 -8.48
C ASN A 13 4.19 -2.21 -8.60
N ALA A 14 3.49 -1.22 -8.04
CA ALA A 14 3.98 0.16 -8.01
C ALA A 14 5.26 0.31 -7.19
N ILE A 15 5.31 -0.31 -6.00
CA ILE A 15 6.50 -0.34 -5.14
C ILE A 15 7.66 -1.04 -5.86
N ALA A 16 7.43 -2.23 -6.43
CA ALA A 16 8.45 -2.97 -7.15
C ALA A 16 9.04 -2.18 -8.33
N LYS A 17 8.22 -1.37 -9.01
CA LYS A 17 8.71 -0.48 -10.07
C LYS A 17 9.63 0.62 -9.55
N SER A 18 9.32 1.20 -8.40
CA SER A 18 10.22 2.16 -7.73
C SER A 18 11.53 1.50 -7.30
N GLU A 19 11.47 0.25 -6.79
CA GLU A 19 12.67 -0.55 -6.46
C GLU A 19 13.54 -0.80 -7.70
N GLU A 20 12.94 -1.19 -8.82
CA GLU A 20 13.63 -1.41 -10.09
C GLU A 20 14.33 -0.13 -10.57
N LEU A 21 13.64 1.02 -10.54
CA LEU A 21 14.23 2.31 -10.92
C LEU A 21 15.39 2.71 -10.00
N PHE A 22 15.28 2.44 -8.70
CA PHE A 22 16.34 2.67 -7.73
C PHE A 22 17.56 1.80 -8.05
N GLN A 23 17.36 0.50 -8.32
CA GLN A 23 18.46 -0.39 -8.69
C GLN A 23 19.15 0.01 -10.00
N VAL A 24 18.38 0.40 -11.03
CA VAL A 24 18.95 0.90 -12.29
C VAL A 24 19.82 2.15 -12.07
N LYS A 25 19.39 3.07 -11.18
CA LYS A 25 20.22 4.23 -10.81
C LYS A 25 21.50 3.79 -10.10
N LYS A 26 21.40 2.90 -9.13
CA LYS A 26 22.55 2.36 -8.38
C LYS A 26 23.55 1.69 -9.32
N ASP A 27 23.08 0.79 -10.18
CA ASP A 27 23.91 0.09 -11.16
C ASP A 27 24.63 1.07 -12.10
N LYS A 28 23.95 2.12 -12.54
CA LYS A 28 24.56 3.15 -13.39
C LYS A 28 25.70 3.88 -12.69
N LEU A 29 25.52 4.23 -11.41
CA LEU A 29 26.55 4.89 -10.62
C LEU A 29 27.73 3.94 -10.32
N GLN A 30 27.44 2.68 -9.99
CA GLN A 30 28.46 1.65 -9.74
C GLN A 30 29.30 1.41 -11.00
N ASN A 31 28.67 1.27 -12.17
CA ASN A 31 29.37 1.15 -13.45
C ASN A 31 30.22 2.39 -13.76
N GLY A 32 29.74 3.59 -13.41
CA GLY A 32 30.50 4.84 -13.52
C GLY A 32 31.75 4.85 -12.63
N LEU A 33 31.60 4.40 -11.38
CA LEU A 33 32.70 4.26 -10.43
C LEU A 33 33.75 3.26 -10.91
N ASP A 34 33.33 2.07 -11.32
CA ASP A 34 34.22 1.02 -11.83
C ASP A 34 34.99 1.49 -13.07
N LYS A 35 34.33 2.26 -13.94
CA LYS A 35 34.98 2.89 -15.09
C LYS A 35 36.01 3.92 -14.65
N ALA A 36 35.67 4.81 -13.72
CA ALA A 36 36.61 5.81 -13.21
C ALA A 36 37.85 5.16 -12.56
N VAL A 37 37.68 4.04 -11.85
CA VAL A 37 38.80 3.25 -11.30
C VAL A 37 39.72 2.74 -12.41
N LYS A 38 39.16 2.13 -13.47
CA LYS A 38 39.95 1.68 -14.63
C LYS A 38 40.63 2.83 -15.37
N ASP A 39 39.97 3.99 -15.47
CA ASP A 39 40.55 5.17 -16.11
C ASP A 39 41.70 5.75 -15.26
N ILE A 40 41.63 5.68 -13.92
CA ILE A 40 42.74 6.02 -13.02
C ILE A 40 43.94 5.09 -13.26
N GLU A 41 43.72 3.78 -13.34
CA GLU A 41 44.79 2.80 -13.60
C GLU A 41 45.50 3.12 -14.92
N LYS A 42 44.74 3.31 -16.01
CA LYS A 42 45.30 3.68 -17.31
C LYS A 42 46.03 5.01 -17.31
N ALA A 43 45.43 6.04 -16.72
CA ALA A 43 46.05 7.37 -16.66
C ALA A 43 47.31 7.38 -15.78
N THR A 44 47.39 6.50 -14.78
CA THR A 44 48.59 6.31 -13.96
C THR A 44 49.70 5.67 -14.79
N ASP A 45 49.40 4.61 -15.54
CA ASP A 45 50.36 3.96 -16.45
C ASP A 45 50.87 4.91 -17.54
N GLU A 46 49.97 5.71 -18.13
CA GLU A 46 50.32 6.72 -19.15
C GLU A 46 51.19 7.83 -18.56
N LEU A 47 50.88 8.29 -17.34
CA LEU A 47 51.68 9.28 -16.65
C LEU A 47 53.09 8.75 -16.35
N ASP A 48 53.22 7.49 -15.93
CA ASP A 48 54.51 6.87 -15.64
C ASP A 48 55.34 6.67 -16.92
N LYS A 49 54.70 6.33 -18.05
CA LYS A 49 55.36 6.33 -19.36
C LYS A 49 55.81 7.73 -19.78
N ALA A 50 54.95 8.73 -19.62
CA ALA A 50 55.24 10.11 -20.01
C ALA A 50 56.37 10.72 -19.16
N LYS A 51 56.51 10.34 -17.88
CA LYS A 51 57.64 10.75 -17.01
C LYS A 51 59.00 10.26 -17.52
N LEU A 52 59.03 9.15 -18.26
CA LEU A 52 60.26 8.58 -18.81
C LEU A 52 60.65 9.18 -20.17
N GLY A 53 59.73 9.91 -20.81
CA GLY A 53 59.98 10.61 -22.07
C GLY A 53 60.32 12.08 -21.87
N ASP A 54 60.78 12.72 -22.93
CA ASP A 54 61.16 14.15 -22.95
C ASP A 54 60.04 15.07 -23.50
N ASP A 55 58.79 14.57 -23.64
CA ASP A 55 57.67 15.38 -24.11
C ASP A 55 56.84 15.97 -22.94
N PRO A 56 57.01 17.27 -22.62
CA PRO A 56 56.27 17.92 -21.54
C PRO A 56 54.76 18.03 -21.82
N THR A 57 54.33 17.96 -23.08
CA THR A 57 52.91 18.00 -23.46
C THR A 57 52.23 16.71 -23.05
N ALA A 58 52.83 15.57 -23.42
CA ALA A 58 52.35 14.25 -23.04
C ALA A 58 52.25 14.08 -21.51
N TYR A 59 53.23 14.59 -20.76
CA TYR A 59 53.19 14.58 -19.29
C TYR A 59 52.02 15.41 -18.73
N SER A 60 51.81 16.61 -19.27
CA SER A 60 50.72 17.51 -18.85
C SER A 60 49.35 16.91 -19.13
N GLU A 61 49.17 16.30 -20.30
CA GLU A 61 47.92 15.63 -20.69
C GLU A 61 47.62 14.41 -19.81
N ALA A 62 48.61 13.53 -19.59
CA ALA A 62 48.44 12.37 -18.71
C ALA A 62 48.10 12.78 -17.28
N ARG A 63 48.70 13.87 -16.76
CA ARG A 63 48.37 14.40 -15.44
C ARG A 63 46.93 14.93 -15.36
N LYS A 64 46.46 15.63 -16.40
CA LYS A 64 45.07 16.11 -16.48
C LYS A 64 44.08 14.95 -16.55
N ALA A 65 44.38 13.93 -17.36
CA ALA A 65 43.56 12.72 -17.47
C ALA A 65 43.45 12.01 -16.11
N LEU A 66 44.57 11.86 -15.39
CA LEU A 66 44.58 11.26 -14.06
C LEU A 66 43.73 12.07 -13.05
N GLN A 67 43.85 13.41 -13.07
CA GLN A 67 43.05 14.26 -12.20
C GLN A 67 41.55 14.12 -12.51
N LEU A 68 41.17 14.17 -13.79
CA LEU A 68 39.78 14.02 -14.21
C LEU A 68 39.20 12.65 -13.79
N ALA A 69 39.99 11.58 -13.89
CA ALA A 69 39.56 10.25 -13.49
C ALA A 69 39.36 10.13 -11.96
N LYS A 70 40.23 10.77 -11.17
CA LYS A 70 40.07 10.89 -9.71
C LYS A 70 38.83 11.70 -9.33
N ASP A 71 38.64 12.86 -9.93
CA ASP A 71 37.47 13.71 -9.69
C ASP A 71 36.18 12.96 -10.06
N SER A 72 36.20 12.18 -11.15
CA SER A 72 35.07 11.34 -11.56
C SER A 72 34.79 10.22 -10.55
N LYS A 73 35.83 9.56 -10.03
CA LYS A 73 35.69 8.54 -8.98
C LYS A 73 35.05 9.12 -7.73
N ASP A 74 35.53 10.27 -7.27
CA ASP A 74 35.00 10.93 -6.07
C ASP A 74 33.54 11.37 -6.28
N PHE A 75 33.20 11.88 -7.47
CA PHE A 75 31.83 12.21 -7.84
C PHE A 75 30.89 11.00 -7.77
N PHE A 76 31.27 9.87 -8.38
CA PHE A 76 30.42 8.67 -8.36
C PHE A 76 30.32 8.06 -6.96
N ALA A 77 31.41 8.05 -6.19
CA ALA A 77 31.41 7.58 -4.81
C ALA A 77 30.48 8.41 -3.93
N GLN A 78 30.60 9.75 -3.96
CA GLN A 78 29.71 10.64 -3.22
C GLN A 78 28.24 10.47 -3.63
N LYS A 79 27.98 10.23 -4.92
CA LYS A 79 26.62 9.99 -5.41
C LYS A 79 26.06 8.64 -4.96
N LEU A 80 26.88 7.60 -4.85
CA LEU A 80 26.49 6.32 -4.29
C LEU A 80 26.18 6.43 -2.80
N ASP A 81 27.05 7.09 -2.03
CA ASP A 81 26.84 7.33 -0.60
C ASP A 81 25.53 8.11 -0.36
N SER A 82 25.30 9.16 -1.15
CA SER A 82 24.06 9.95 -1.08
C SER A 82 22.82 9.12 -1.45
N LEU A 83 22.97 8.06 -2.25
CA LEU A 83 21.87 7.20 -2.67
C LEU A 83 21.43 6.27 -1.53
N GLU A 84 22.31 5.95 -0.57
CA GLU A 84 21.96 5.15 0.61
C GLU A 84 21.02 5.91 1.55
N ASP A 85 21.10 7.25 1.54
CA ASP A 85 20.21 8.15 2.29
C ASP A 85 18.94 8.52 1.52
N GLU A 86 18.86 8.23 0.21
CA GLU A 86 17.66 8.46 -0.59
C GLU A 86 16.58 7.40 -0.28
N SER A 87 15.38 7.87 0.05
CA SER A 87 14.21 6.99 0.14
C SER A 87 13.92 6.33 -1.21
N LEU A 88 13.59 5.04 -1.16
CA LEU A 88 13.26 4.24 -2.34
C LEU A 88 12.05 4.79 -3.11
N MET A 89 11.17 5.50 -2.41
CA MET A 89 10.04 6.23 -2.97
C MET A 89 10.17 7.71 -2.62
N THR A 90 9.80 8.56 -3.56
CA THR A 90 9.56 9.98 -3.26
C THR A 90 8.40 10.13 -2.28
N ASP A 91 8.38 11.24 -1.55
CA ASP A 91 7.28 11.56 -0.62
C ASP A 91 5.91 11.56 -1.31
N ASP A 92 5.86 12.04 -2.56
CA ASP A 92 4.63 12.05 -3.37
C ASP A 92 4.18 10.64 -3.78
N GLU A 93 5.12 9.76 -4.16
CA GLU A 93 4.80 8.37 -4.49
C GLU A 93 4.32 7.61 -3.24
N PHE A 94 4.97 7.81 -2.11
CA PHE A 94 4.57 7.21 -0.84
C PHE A 94 3.18 7.71 -0.43
N LYS A 95 2.96 9.02 -0.49
CA LYS A 95 1.67 9.64 -0.17
C LYS A 95 0.56 9.09 -1.06
N ARG A 96 0.81 8.97 -2.37
CA ARG A 96 -0.16 8.39 -3.32
C ARG A 96 -0.50 6.94 -2.95
N VAL A 97 0.50 6.09 -2.72
CA VAL A 97 0.27 4.68 -2.35
C VAL A 97 -0.54 4.56 -1.06
N ARG A 98 -0.21 5.37 -0.05
CA ARG A 98 -0.93 5.43 1.22
C ARG A 98 -2.38 5.88 1.03
N ASP A 99 -2.59 6.96 0.28
CA ASP A 99 -3.92 7.56 0.09
C ASP A 99 -4.83 6.63 -0.73
N GLU A 100 -4.29 5.94 -1.73
CA GLU A 100 -5.03 4.90 -2.48
C GLU A 100 -5.41 3.70 -1.60
N ALA A 101 -4.49 3.24 -0.75
CA ALA A 101 -4.77 2.15 0.19
C ALA A 101 -5.88 2.53 1.20
N LEU A 102 -5.84 3.77 1.71
CA LEU A 102 -6.85 4.29 2.64
C LEU A 102 -8.21 4.48 1.96
N ALA A 103 -8.24 5.00 0.73
CA ALA A 103 -9.46 5.18 -0.03
C ALA A 103 -10.17 3.84 -0.29
N GLU A 104 -9.44 2.82 -0.74
CA GLU A 104 -9.98 1.48 -0.96
C GLU A 104 -10.49 0.84 0.33
N ALA A 105 -9.70 0.93 1.42
CA ALA A 105 -10.07 0.44 2.73
C ALA A 105 -11.37 1.07 3.25
N THR A 106 -11.56 2.38 2.99
CA THR A 106 -12.75 3.14 3.37
C THR A 106 -13.95 2.73 2.53
N ALA A 107 -13.82 2.68 1.20
CA ALA A 107 -14.88 2.26 0.30
C ALA A 107 -15.37 0.83 0.60
N ASN A 108 -14.46 -0.08 0.96
CA ASN A 108 -14.82 -1.46 1.33
C ASN A 108 -15.51 -1.54 2.69
N LYS A 109 -15.13 -0.69 3.65
CA LYS A 109 -15.85 -0.58 4.91
C LYS A 109 -17.28 -0.08 4.68
N GLU A 110 -17.45 0.99 3.91
CA GLU A 110 -18.77 1.55 3.60
C GLU A 110 -19.67 0.53 2.89
N LYS A 111 -19.14 -0.20 1.90
CA LYS A 111 -19.88 -1.31 1.24
C LYS A 111 -20.32 -2.38 2.24
N ALA A 112 -19.44 -2.78 3.15
CA ALA A 112 -19.78 -3.78 4.16
C ALA A 112 -20.85 -3.27 5.14
N GLU A 113 -20.76 -2.01 5.57
CA GLU A 113 -21.75 -1.38 6.44
C GLU A 113 -23.12 -1.29 5.76
N VAL A 114 -23.17 -0.95 4.46
CA VAL A 114 -24.41 -0.96 3.68
C VAL A 114 -25.02 -2.36 3.58
N GLU A 115 -24.21 -3.40 3.35
CA GLU A 115 -24.73 -4.78 3.31
C GLU A 115 -25.23 -5.26 4.68
N VAL A 116 -24.53 -4.91 5.76
CA VAL A 116 -25.00 -5.18 7.13
C VAL A 116 -26.32 -4.46 7.39
N ALA A 117 -26.46 -3.19 6.98
CA ALA A 117 -27.71 -2.43 7.09
C ALA A 117 -28.87 -3.14 6.39
N LYS A 118 -28.66 -3.62 5.15
CA LYS A 118 -29.67 -4.37 4.40
C LYS A 118 -30.06 -5.68 5.10
N MET A 119 -29.09 -6.40 5.66
CA MET A 119 -29.37 -7.64 6.40
C MET A 119 -30.18 -7.36 7.66
N LEU A 120 -29.84 -6.31 8.41
CA LEU A 120 -30.58 -5.90 9.61
C LEU A 120 -32.02 -5.48 9.27
N SER A 121 -32.22 -4.75 8.17
CA SER A 121 -33.56 -4.40 7.65
C SER A 121 -34.39 -5.65 7.34
N LYS A 122 -33.82 -6.64 6.65
CA LYS A 122 -34.50 -7.91 6.35
C LYS A 122 -34.84 -8.70 7.61
N ILE A 123 -33.98 -8.68 8.62
CA ILE A 123 -34.26 -9.35 9.90
C ILE A 123 -35.45 -8.68 10.60
N ASP A 124 -35.53 -7.35 10.59
CA ASP A 124 -36.67 -6.63 11.16
C ASP A 124 -37.97 -6.91 10.39
N GLU A 125 -37.93 -6.95 9.05
CA GLU A 125 -39.08 -7.36 8.23
C GLU A 125 -39.59 -8.77 8.59
N ILE A 126 -38.69 -9.75 8.68
CA ILE A 126 -39.03 -11.13 9.06
C ILE A 126 -39.59 -11.18 10.48
N ALA A 127 -38.99 -10.46 11.42
CA ALA A 127 -39.45 -10.41 12.80
C ALA A 127 -40.86 -9.82 12.90
N ASN A 128 -41.13 -8.74 12.18
CA ASN A 128 -42.45 -8.08 12.13
C ASN A 128 -43.50 -8.99 11.49
N ALA A 129 -43.18 -9.68 10.39
CA ALA A 129 -44.08 -10.64 9.75
C ALA A 129 -44.44 -11.81 10.70
N GLN A 130 -43.45 -12.37 11.39
CA GLN A 130 -43.66 -13.44 12.38
C GLN A 130 -44.50 -12.99 13.57
N ALA A 131 -44.28 -11.76 14.06
CA ALA A 131 -45.09 -11.18 15.13
C ALA A 131 -46.56 -11.01 14.69
N SER A 132 -46.80 -10.56 13.45
CA SER A 132 -48.16 -10.45 12.89
C SER A 132 -48.83 -11.82 12.80
N TYR A 133 -48.15 -12.81 12.23
CA TYR A 133 -48.66 -14.18 12.12
C TYR A 133 -49.00 -14.79 13.48
N THR A 134 -48.15 -14.57 14.49
CA THR A 134 -48.41 -15.04 15.85
C THR A 134 -49.66 -14.40 16.46
N ARG A 135 -49.89 -13.09 16.23
CA ARG A 135 -51.10 -12.41 16.69
C ARG A 135 -52.33 -13.01 16.02
N GLU A 136 -52.33 -13.14 14.70
CA GLU A 136 -53.43 -13.75 13.95
C GLU A 136 -53.74 -15.18 14.41
N LEU A 137 -52.71 -16.00 14.64
CA LEU A 137 -52.89 -17.35 15.19
C LEU A 137 -53.56 -17.30 16.56
N ASN A 138 -53.10 -16.42 17.45
CA ASN A 138 -53.66 -16.31 18.80
C ASN A 138 -55.10 -15.77 18.81
N ASP A 139 -55.42 -14.84 17.92
CA ASP A 139 -56.79 -14.35 17.74
C ASP A 139 -57.71 -15.49 17.25
N ASN A 140 -57.25 -16.30 16.30
CA ASN A 140 -57.99 -17.47 15.82
C ASN A 140 -58.16 -18.55 16.91
N LEU A 141 -57.11 -18.84 17.68
CA LEU A 141 -57.20 -19.78 18.82
C LEU A 141 -58.21 -19.31 19.85
N LYS A 142 -58.23 -18.01 20.16
CA LYS A 142 -59.19 -17.41 21.07
C LYS A 142 -60.63 -17.54 20.57
N LEU A 143 -60.88 -17.31 19.28
CA LEU A 143 -62.21 -17.50 18.67
C LEU A 143 -62.69 -18.96 18.76
N LEU A 144 -61.77 -19.92 18.73
CA LEU A 144 -62.05 -21.35 18.90
C LEU A 144 -62.15 -21.79 20.37
N GLY A 145 -61.97 -20.89 21.33
CA GLY A 145 -61.95 -21.21 22.76
C GLY A 145 -60.70 -21.98 23.22
N LEU A 146 -59.64 -21.97 22.42
CA LEU A 146 -58.38 -22.64 22.69
C LEU A 146 -57.36 -21.70 23.37
N PRO A 147 -56.42 -22.22 24.17
CA PRO A 147 -55.39 -21.42 24.83
C PRO A 147 -54.40 -20.83 23.81
N ALA A 148 -53.86 -19.64 24.12
CA ALA A 148 -52.91 -18.93 23.26
C ALA A 148 -51.56 -19.68 23.13
N ASN A 149 -50.98 -19.59 21.93
CA ASN A 149 -49.62 -20.01 21.65
C ASN A 149 -48.61 -19.03 22.27
N LYS A 150 -47.81 -19.53 23.22
CA LYS A 150 -46.81 -18.76 23.98
C LYS A 150 -45.42 -18.74 23.35
N ASP A 151 -45.12 -19.59 22.36
CA ASP A 151 -43.77 -19.67 21.79
C ASP A 151 -43.43 -18.46 20.90
N GLY A 152 -44.42 -17.80 20.32
CA GLY A 152 -44.20 -16.57 19.54
C GLY A 152 -43.66 -15.38 20.37
N PHE A 153 -43.79 -15.42 21.70
CA PHE A 153 -43.25 -14.41 22.62
C PHE A 153 -41.70 -14.39 22.65
N LYS A 154 -41.04 -15.52 22.32
CA LYS A 154 -39.57 -15.63 22.29
C LYS A 154 -38.94 -14.87 21.12
N LEU A 155 -39.64 -14.77 19.99
CA LEU A 155 -39.18 -14.03 18.79
C LEU A 155 -39.25 -12.51 18.97
N THR A 156 -40.26 -12.01 19.68
CA THR A 156 -40.38 -10.57 19.99
C THR A 156 -39.20 -10.08 20.82
N TYR A 157 -38.73 -10.91 21.75
CA TYR A 157 -37.56 -10.63 22.58
C TYR A 157 -36.29 -10.51 21.74
N PHE A 158 -36.10 -11.37 20.74
CA PHE A 158 -34.95 -11.33 19.83
C PHE A 158 -34.86 -10.00 19.06
N ASN A 159 -35.98 -9.44 18.60
CA ASN A 159 -35.99 -8.15 17.90
C ASN A 159 -35.54 -6.99 18.82
N THR A 160 -35.97 -7.00 20.09
CA THR A 160 -35.56 -5.99 21.08
C THR A 160 -34.03 -5.99 21.32
N TYR A 161 -33.38 -7.15 21.30
CA TYR A 161 -31.93 -7.26 21.46
C TYR A 161 -31.15 -6.79 20.22
N ILE A 162 -31.67 -7.07 19.01
CA ILE A 162 -31.05 -6.58 17.77
C ILE A 162 -31.13 -5.06 17.70
N GLN A 163 -32.30 -4.48 17.98
CA GLN A 163 -32.50 -3.02 18.00
C GLN A 163 -31.70 -2.31 19.11
N ALA A 164 -31.38 -3.01 20.21
CA ALA A 164 -30.55 -2.48 21.28
C ALA A 164 -29.04 -2.52 20.96
N SER A 165 -28.62 -3.26 19.94
CA SER A 165 -27.21 -3.38 19.52
C SER A 165 -26.62 -2.00 19.17
N PRO A 166 -25.41 -1.66 19.67
CA PRO A 166 -24.70 -0.46 19.26
C PRO A 166 -24.51 -0.37 17.74
N LEU A 167 -24.25 -1.52 17.10
CA LEU A 167 -24.08 -1.61 15.66
C LEU A 167 -25.36 -1.22 14.90
N TYR A 168 -26.54 -1.59 15.40
CA TYR A 168 -27.81 -1.22 14.79
C TYR A 168 -28.08 0.28 14.95
N LYS A 169 -27.78 0.85 16.12
CA LYS A 169 -27.94 2.29 16.39
C LYS A 169 -27.02 3.19 15.56
N ASP A 170 -25.83 2.72 15.23
CA ASP A 170 -24.88 3.47 14.39
C ASP A 170 -25.20 3.35 12.90
N ILE A 171 -25.84 2.26 12.47
CA ILE A 171 -26.17 1.98 11.06
C ILE A 171 -27.56 2.49 10.64
N ALA A 172 -28.53 2.56 11.56
CA ALA A 172 -29.92 2.94 11.28
C ALA A 172 -30.25 4.45 11.48
N LYS A 173 -29.24 5.31 11.66
CA LYS A 173 -29.40 6.77 11.66
C LYS A 173 -29.60 7.31 10.25
#